data_AF-A0A9D5G7Q0-F1
#
_entry.id   AF-A0A9D5G7Q0-F1
#
_cell.length_a   1.000
_cell.length_b   1.000
_cell.length_c   1.000
_cell.angle_alpha   90.00
_cell.angle_beta   90.00
_cell.angle_gamma   90.00
#
_symmetry.space_group_name_H-M   'P 1'
#
loop_
_entity.id
_entity.type
_entity.pdbx_description
1 polymer ?
#
loop_
_entity_poly.entity_id
_entity_poly.type
_entity_poly.pdbx_seq_one_letter_code
_entity_poly.pdbx_strand_id
1 'polypeptide(L)'
;MTTRKRFLEHAAIAAAVVSTLAKADLAAAAPAAKRGPSAVALALARWLQRTLPRARLSNSLTEKIAGDIDDGFAVNAAFRNKSNAHLPEPDFLFVASEDIPISPQPRSELR
;
A
#
# COMPACT_ATOMS: atom_id res chain seq x y z
N MET A 1 -7.32 -40.63 -36.25
CA MET A 1 -8.18 -40.48 -35.04
C MET A 1 -7.31 -40.58 -33.79
N THR A 2 -6.68 -39.49 -33.34
CA THR A 2 -5.69 -39.57 -32.24
C THR A 2 -5.48 -38.25 -31.48
N THR A 3 -6.41 -37.31 -31.54
CA THR A 3 -6.25 -35.99 -30.89
C THR A 3 -7.10 -35.81 -29.62
N ARG A 4 -8.22 -36.54 -29.47
CA ARG A 4 -9.08 -36.41 -28.27
C ARG A 4 -8.54 -37.10 -27.01
N LYS A 5 -7.74 -38.17 -27.15
CA LYS A 5 -7.23 -38.91 -25.98
C LYS A 5 -6.14 -38.15 -25.21
N ARG A 6 -5.27 -37.40 -25.91
CA ARG A 6 -4.18 -36.63 -25.30
C ARG A 6 -4.63 -35.39 -24.52
N PHE A 7 -5.83 -34.88 -24.80
CA PHE A 7 -6.37 -33.71 -24.08
C PHE A 7 -6.89 -34.07 -22.68
N LEU A 8 -7.41 -35.29 -22.52
CA LEU A 8 -7.95 -35.76 -21.24
C LEU A 8 -6.85 -36.11 -20.24
N GLU A 9 -5.70 -36.62 -20.71
CA GLU A 9 -4.55 -36.93 -19.85
C GLU A 9 -3.93 -35.66 -19.22
N HIS A 10 -3.83 -34.56 -19.98
CA HIS A 10 -3.34 -33.28 -19.42
C HIS A 10 -4.33 -32.62 -18.45
N ALA A 11 -5.64 -32.78 -18.67
CA ALA A 11 -6.66 -32.25 -17.77
C ALA A 11 -6.67 -32.96 -16.40
N ALA A 12 -6.41 -34.27 -16.38
CA ALA A 12 -6.35 -35.05 -15.14
C ALA A 12 -5.12 -34.69 -14.29
N ILE A 13 -3.97 -34.41 -14.91
CA ILE A 13 -2.75 -34.00 -14.21
C ILE A 13 -2.89 -32.57 -13.65
N ALA A 14 -3.56 -31.66 -14.37
CA ALA A 14 -3.84 -30.31 -13.89
C ALA A 14 -4.75 -30.31 -12.65
N ALA A 15 -5.74 -31.21 -12.58
CA ALA A 15 -6.62 -31.30 -11.41
C ALA A 15 -5.92 -31.85 -10.16
N ALA A 16 -4.96 -32.75 -10.31
CA ALA A 16 -4.22 -33.34 -9.18
C ALA A 16 -3.19 -32.36 -8.58
N VAL A 17 -2.55 -31.52 -9.39
CA VAL A 17 -1.60 -30.47 -8.93
C VAL A 17 -2.33 -29.34 -8.20
N VAL A 18 -3.56 -29.02 -8.61
CA VAL A 18 -4.40 -28.03 -7.90
C VAL A 18 -4.84 -28.56 -6.53
N SER A 19 -5.04 -29.87 -6.38
CA SER A 19 -5.49 -30.48 -5.12
C SER A 19 -4.40 -30.55 -4.04
N THR A 20 -3.11 -30.63 -4.41
CA THR A 20 -2.01 -30.62 -3.42
C THR A 20 -1.55 -29.22 -3.03
N LEU A 21 -1.85 -28.18 -3.82
CA LEU A 21 -1.61 -26.78 -3.44
C LEU A 21 -2.65 -26.22 -2.47
N ALA A 22 -3.83 -26.83 -2.40
CA ALA A 22 -4.93 -26.39 -1.52
C ALA A 22 -4.67 -26.67 -0.02
N LYS A 23 -3.55 -27.29 0.33
CA LYS A 23 -3.17 -27.63 1.71
C LYS A 23 -1.80 -27.09 2.10
N ALA A 24 -1.35 -26.02 1.45
CA ALA A 24 -0.38 -25.13 2.05
C ALA A 24 -1.14 -24.29 3.09
N ASP A 25 -0.84 -24.54 4.36
CA ASP A 25 -1.25 -23.73 5.50
C ASP A 25 -1.27 -22.24 5.13
N LEU A 26 -2.46 -21.70 4.90
CA LEU A 26 -2.72 -20.29 5.06
C LEU A 26 -2.64 -20.05 6.56
N ALA A 27 -1.41 -19.94 7.07
CA ALA A 27 -1.16 -19.42 8.40
C ALA A 27 -1.86 -18.07 8.44
N ALA A 28 -3.02 -18.05 9.10
CA ALA A 28 -3.81 -16.88 9.31
C ALA A 28 -2.95 -15.93 10.14
N ALA A 29 -2.20 -15.07 9.46
CA ALA A 29 -1.55 -13.93 10.08
C ALA A 29 -2.64 -13.22 10.86
N ALA A 30 -2.51 -13.20 12.18
CA ALA A 30 -3.42 -12.48 13.06
C ALA A 30 -3.62 -11.09 12.44
N PRO A 31 -4.88 -10.62 12.25
CA PRO A 31 -5.11 -9.33 11.64
C PRO A 31 -4.33 -8.31 12.45
N ALA A 32 -3.30 -7.72 11.83
CA ALA A 32 -2.57 -6.61 12.43
C ALA A 32 -3.64 -5.65 12.93
N ALA A 33 -3.62 -5.32 14.23
CA ALA A 33 -4.62 -4.47 14.85
C ALA A 33 -4.86 -3.30 13.90
N LYS A 34 -6.08 -3.20 13.33
CA LYS A 34 -6.38 -2.21 12.29
C LYS A 34 -6.09 -0.85 12.92
N ARG A 35 -4.90 -0.32 12.66
CA ARG A 35 -4.57 1.07 12.91
C ARG A 35 -5.68 1.83 12.19
N GLY A 36 -6.40 2.67 12.91
CA GLY A 36 -7.43 3.50 12.29
C GLY A 36 -6.84 4.23 11.07
N PRO A 37 -7.66 4.58 10.06
CA PRO A 37 -7.17 5.17 8.83
C PRO A 37 -6.30 6.39 9.13
N SER A 38 -5.19 6.54 8.41
CA SER A 38 -4.28 7.66 8.61
C SER A 38 -5.00 9.02 8.54
N ALA A 39 -4.50 10.01 9.29
CA ALA A 39 -5.09 11.35 9.32
C ALA A 39 -5.19 11.99 7.92
N VAL A 40 -4.22 11.67 7.05
CA VAL A 40 -4.20 12.11 5.65
C VAL A 40 -5.32 11.46 4.84
N ALA A 41 -5.50 10.14 4.96
CA ALA A 41 -6.58 9.43 4.27
C ALA A 41 -7.96 9.93 4.69
N LEU A 42 -8.14 10.22 5.99
CA LEU A 42 -9.38 10.79 6.53
C LEU A 42 -9.62 12.21 6.00
N ALA A 43 -8.60 13.04 5.91
CA ALA A 43 -8.70 14.39 5.32
C ALA A 43 -9.10 14.33 3.84
N LEU A 44 -8.52 13.42 3.05
CA LEU A 44 -8.89 13.20 1.64
C LEU A 44 -10.34 12.72 1.50
N ALA A 45 -10.77 11.78 2.33
CA ALA A 45 -12.16 11.30 2.32
C ALA A 45 -13.16 12.40 2.70
N ARG A 46 -12.83 13.26 3.67
CA ARG A 46 -13.64 14.44 4.01
C ARG A 46 -13.65 15.48 2.89
N TRP A 47 -12.54 15.65 2.19
CA TRP A 47 -12.50 16.51 1.01
C TRP A 47 -13.43 15.99 -0.08
N LEU A 48 -13.44 14.68 -0.35
CA LEU A 48 -14.38 14.04 -1.28
C LEU A 48 -15.85 14.24 -0.87
N GLN A 49 -16.17 14.10 0.43
CA GLN A 49 -17.51 14.38 0.95
C GLN A 49 -17.95 15.83 0.70
N ARG A 50 -17.01 16.78 0.78
CA ARG A 50 -17.27 18.20 0.53
C ARG A 50 -17.41 18.52 -0.95
N THR A 51 -16.61 17.90 -1.81
CA THR A 51 -16.59 18.19 -3.26
C THR A 51 -17.68 17.44 -4.03
N LEU A 52 -18.20 16.33 -3.49
CA LEU A 52 -19.24 15.51 -4.11
C LEU A 52 -20.55 15.50 -3.26
N PRO A 53 -21.22 16.65 -3.07
CA PRO A 53 -22.42 16.72 -2.24
C PRO A 53 -23.59 15.88 -2.80
N ARG A 54 -23.62 15.67 -4.12
CA ARG A 54 -24.62 14.82 -4.78
C ARG A 54 -24.46 13.32 -4.49
N ALA A 55 -23.27 12.88 -4.09
CA ALA A 55 -23.00 11.49 -3.75
C ALA A 55 -23.55 11.10 -2.37
N ARG A 56 -24.00 12.08 -1.56
CA ARG A 56 -24.58 11.87 -0.22
C ARG A 56 -23.76 10.91 0.65
N LEU A 57 -22.44 11.11 0.66
CA LEU A 57 -21.53 10.27 1.44
C LEU A 57 -21.82 10.46 2.94
N SER A 58 -22.25 9.37 3.59
CA SER A 58 -22.42 9.32 5.05
C SER A 58 -21.06 9.24 5.75
N ASN A 59 -20.99 9.66 7.01
CA ASN A 59 -19.74 9.60 7.78
C ASN A 59 -19.15 8.18 7.85
N SER A 60 -20.00 7.15 7.96
CA SER A 60 -19.58 5.75 7.94
C SER A 60 -18.99 5.32 6.60
N LEU A 61 -19.49 5.86 5.48
CA LEU A 61 -18.95 5.59 4.16
C LEU A 61 -17.64 6.37 3.94
N THR A 62 -17.55 7.60 4.45
CA THR A 62 -16.31 8.39 4.45
C THR A 62 -15.18 7.69 5.21
N GLU A 63 -15.48 7.06 6.36
CA GLU A 63 -14.49 6.25 7.10
C GLU A 63 -14.05 5.01 6.32
N LYS A 64 -14.97 4.34 5.61
CA LYS A 64 -14.61 3.23 4.71
C LYS A 64 -13.70 3.70 3.56
N ILE A 65 -14.06 4.80 2.91
CA ILE A 65 -13.24 5.41 1.85
C ILE A 65 -11.85 5.78 2.39
N ALA A 66 -11.78 6.33 3.60
CA ALA A 66 -10.50 6.60 4.24
C ALA A 66 -9.67 5.33 4.46
N GLY A 67 -10.31 4.22 4.86
CA GLY A 67 -9.66 2.91 4.94
C GLY A 67 -9.13 2.43 3.59
N ASP A 68 -9.96 2.48 2.53
CA ASP A 68 -9.57 2.05 1.18
C ASP A 68 -8.41 2.88 0.61
N ILE A 69 -8.39 4.20 0.88
CA ILE A 69 -7.28 5.08 0.50
C ILE A 69 -5.99 4.68 1.22
N ASP A 70 -6.08 4.39 2.53
CA ASP A 70 -4.93 4.02 3.34
C ASP A 70 -4.34 2.67 2.92
N ASP A 71 -5.20 1.70 2.61
CA ASP A 71 -4.80 0.41 2.05
C ASP A 71 -4.08 0.60 0.69
N GLY A 72 -4.58 1.53 -0.14
CA GLY A 72 -3.93 1.92 -1.39
C GLY A 72 -2.52 2.50 -1.19
N PHE A 73 -2.30 3.30 -0.13
CA PHE A 73 -0.96 3.79 0.21
C PHE A 73 -0.01 2.66 0.58
N ALA A 74 -0.48 1.68 1.35
CA ALA A 74 0.32 0.52 1.72
C ALA A 74 0.73 -0.31 0.49
N VAL A 75 -0.20 -0.56 -0.43
CA VAL A 75 0.09 -1.29 -1.68
C VAL A 75 1.11 -0.53 -2.53
N ASN A 76 0.95 0.79 -2.67
CA ASN A 76 1.88 1.62 -3.45
C ASN A 76 3.28 1.66 -2.81
N ALA A 77 3.37 1.74 -1.48
CA ALA A 77 4.65 1.66 -0.78
C ALA A 77 5.35 0.32 -1.03
N ALA A 78 4.61 -0.80 -0.94
CA ALA A 78 5.16 -2.13 -1.23
C ALA A 78 5.62 -2.24 -2.70
N PHE A 79 4.85 -1.71 -3.64
CA PHE A 79 5.23 -1.68 -5.05
C PHE A 79 6.50 -0.86 -5.30
N ARG A 80 6.60 0.35 -4.72
CA ARG A 80 7.80 1.21 -4.81
C ARG A 80 9.02 0.52 -4.23
N ASN A 81 8.89 -0.11 -3.06
CA ASN A 81 9.99 -0.83 -2.44
C ASN A 81 10.46 -1.99 -3.32
N LYS A 82 9.53 -2.74 -3.93
CA LYS A 82 9.88 -3.79 -4.88
C LYS A 82 10.56 -3.25 -6.15
N SER A 83 10.07 -2.15 -6.70
CA SER A 83 10.66 -1.50 -7.88
C SER A 83 12.06 -0.95 -7.59
N ASN A 84 12.27 -0.40 -6.40
CA ASN A 84 13.52 0.22 -6.00
C ASN A 84 14.55 -0.79 -5.45
N ALA A 85 14.17 -2.04 -5.22
CA ALA A 85 15.06 -3.07 -4.67
C ALA A 85 16.28 -3.38 -5.55
N HIS A 86 16.21 -3.06 -6.84
CA HIS A 86 17.30 -3.27 -7.80
C HIS A 86 18.04 -1.99 -8.17
N LEU A 87 17.61 -0.84 -7.63
CA LEU A 87 18.31 0.42 -7.86
C LEU A 87 19.54 0.49 -6.95
N PRO A 88 20.66 1.07 -7.43
CA PRO A 88 21.78 1.38 -6.56
C PRO A 88 21.33 2.29 -5.42
N GLU A 89 22.00 2.18 -4.27
CA GLU A 89 21.75 3.07 -3.13
C GLU A 89 21.96 4.53 -3.58
N PRO A 90 21.03 5.45 -3.26
CA PRO A 90 21.15 6.84 -3.69
C PRO A 90 22.37 7.50 -3.04
N ASP A 91 23.15 8.23 -3.83
CA ASP A 91 24.33 8.96 -3.36
C ASP A 91 24.00 9.99 -2.26
N PHE A 92 22.77 10.51 -2.25
CA PHE A 92 22.29 11.48 -1.27
C PHE A 92 20.89 11.12 -0.76
N LEU A 93 20.73 11.10 0.56
CA LEU A 93 19.45 10.96 1.24
C LEU A 93 19.06 12.30 1.88
N PHE A 94 18.00 12.92 1.37
CA PHE A 94 17.43 14.12 1.99
C PHE A 94 16.57 13.69 3.19
N VAL A 95 17.13 13.87 4.40
CA VAL A 95 16.38 13.66 5.64
C VAL A 95 15.74 14.98 6.03
N ALA A 96 14.41 14.98 6.21
CA ALA A 96 13.70 16.11 6.78
C ALA A 96 14.15 16.28 8.23
N SER A 97 15.09 17.19 8.45
CA SER A 97 15.62 17.49 9.78
C SER A 97 14.61 18.36 10.51
N GLU A 98 13.98 17.84 11.55
CA GLU A 98 13.08 18.63 12.41
C GLU A 98 13.87 19.58 13.34
N ASP A 99 15.17 19.34 13.55
CA ASP A 99 16.03 20.07 14.48
C ASP A 99 17.36 20.49 13.84
N ILE A 100 17.34 21.45 12.90
CA ILE A 100 18.55 22.23 12.61
C ILE A 100 18.52 23.43 13.56
N PRO A 101 19.34 23.48 14.63
CA PRO A 101 19.49 24.70 15.39
C PRO A 101 20.11 25.74 14.43
N ILE A 102 19.31 26.70 14.00
CA ILE A 102 19.79 27.91 13.35
C ILE A 102 20.62 28.62 14.42
N SER A 103 21.92 28.31 14.47
CA SER A 103 22.85 29.08 15.28
C SER A 103 22.77 30.51 14.78
N PRO A 104 22.34 31.48 15.60
CA PRO A 104 22.34 32.87 15.19
C PRO A 104 23.80 33.26 14.91
N GLN A 105 24.11 33.50 13.63
CA GLN A 105 25.38 34.11 13.25
C GLN A 105 25.50 35.43 14.03
N PRO A 106 26.54 35.64 14.86
CA PRO A 106 26.74 36.93 15.47
C PRO A 106 26.97 37.93 14.34
N ARG A 107 26.04 38.87 14.18
CA ARG A 107 26.26 40.05 13.33
C ARG A 107 27.47 40.76 13.91
N SER A 108 28.63 40.57 13.30
CA SER A 108 29.79 41.41 13.56
C SER A 108 29.36 42.84 13.27
N GLU A 109 29.26 43.65 14.33
CA GLU A 109 29.05 45.08 14.22
C GLU A 109 30.24 45.65 13.44
N LEU A 110 29.99 46.00 12.18
CA LEU A 110 30.84 46.90 11.42
C LEU A 110 30.76 48.27 12.10
N ARG A 111 31.76 48.59 12.92
CA ARG A 111 32.16 49.96 13.21
C ARG A 111 33.08 50.46 12.12
#